data_AF-A0A653CWL0-F1
#
_entry.id   AF-A0A653CWL0-F1
#
_cell.length_a   1.000
_cell.length_b   1.000
_cell.length_c   1.000
_cell.angle_alpha   90.00
_cell.angle_beta   90.00
_cell.angle_gamma   90.00
#
_symmetry.space_group_name_H-M   'P 1'
#
loop_
_entity.id
_entity.type
_entity.pdbx_description
1 polymer ?
#
loop_
_entity_poly.entity_id
_entity_poly.type
_entity_poly.pdbx_seq_one_letter_code
_entity_poly.pdbx_strand_id
1 'polypeptide(L)'
;MYQHDLKKKSIEEALEEVVSECVSFIGVDLNTASHSLLRRVAGLTEKRATSILKFREENGPFCNREQLNKVTGIGPKVFKQCAGFLRVGPTDAKTADNFYKKPKTTKLDCTYVHPESYDIASKLMKKLKLQPINIGEDDFIDTIKSCENKIQDLSNELNCSLETMKLIVEALSKPLNYDLRSDIPQRQIFRKEIANINDLTTDTVITGRVSNVTHFGCFVDIGVGKMGLIHVSKMNGLHLQVGDKVEVKVLNVDIARGRISLQAVSLMMNGID
;
A
#
# COMPACT_ATOMS: atom_id res chain seq x y z
N MET A 1 -5.20 17.34 20.22
CA MET A 1 -4.73 18.53 20.97
C MET A 1 -4.38 18.24 22.44
N TYR A 2 -4.82 17.15 23.07
CA TYR A 2 -4.54 16.83 24.50
C TYR A 2 -3.54 15.68 24.75
N GLN A 3 -2.78 15.24 23.74
CA GLN A 3 -1.85 14.11 23.89
C GLN A 3 -0.75 14.37 24.93
N HIS A 4 -0.46 15.63 25.25
CA HIS A 4 0.56 15.99 26.22
C HIS A 4 0.10 15.83 27.68
N ASP A 5 -1.20 15.69 27.92
CA ASP A 5 -1.79 15.52 29.26
C ASP A 5 -1.90 14.05 29.68
N LEU A 6 -1.62 13.13 28.75
CA LEU A 6 -1.63 11.69 28.98
C LEU A 6 -0.23 11.20 29.37
N LYS A 7 -0.18 10.08 30.11
CA LYS A 7 1.09 9.45 30.47
C LYS A 7 1.84 9.03 29.19
N LYS A 8 3.01 9.64 28.95
CA LYS A 8 3.83 9.43 27.74
C LYS A 8 4.01 7.95 27.38
N LYS A 9 4.35 7.12 28.38
CA LYS A 9 4.55 5.67 28.18
C LYS A 9 3.32 4.97 27.60
N SER A 10 2.12 5.27 28.10
CA SER A 10 0.89 4.64 27.59
C SER A 10 0.56 5.07 26.16
N ILE A 11 0.92 6.30 25.78
CA ILE A 11 0.76 6.77 24.40
C ILE A 11 1.78 6.08 23.49
N GLU A 12 3.03 5.97 23.92
CA GLU A 12 4.10 5.31 23.16
C GLU A 12 3.76 3.84 22.91
N GLU A 13 3.27 3.12 23.93
CA GLU A 13 2.83 1.73 23.81
C GLU A 13 1.67 1.58 22.82
N ALA A 14 0.63 2.41 22.95
CA ALA A 14 -0.52 2.38 22.04
C ALA A 14 -0.13 2.74 20.60
N LEU A 15 0.77 3.71 20.42
CA LEU A 15 1.27 4.10 19.10
C LEU A 15 2.13 2.98 18.50
N GLU A 16 3.00 2.35 19.29
CA GLU A 16 3.86 1.25 18.83
C GLU A 16 3.02 0.03 18.42
N GLU A 17 1.94 -0.26 19.14
CA GLU A 17 0.97 -1.31 18.79
C GLU A 17 0.30 -1.04 17.43
N VAL A 18 -0.30 0.15 17.24
CA VAL A 18 -0.96 0.53 15.97
C VAL A 18 0.03 0.49 14.81
N VAL A 19 1.26 0.96 15.03
CA VAL A 19 2.30 0.95 14.00
C VAL A 19 2.72 -0.50 13.66
N SER A 20 2.87 -1.36 14.65
CA SER A 20 3.21 -2.78 14.46
C SER A 20 2.12 -3.53 13.70
N GLU A 21 0.85 -3.23 13.99
CA GLU A 21 -0.30 -3.82 13.30
C GLU A 21 -0.33 -3.39 11.83
N CYS A 22 -0.17 -2.10 11.54
CA CYS A 22 -0.14 -1.58 10.16
C CYS A 22 1.02 -2.17 9.35
N VAL A 23 2.22 -2.26 9.94
CA VAL A 23 3.40 -2.83 9.30
C VAL A 23 3.21 -4.32 9.02
N SER A 24 2.62 -5.06 9.95
CA SER A 24 2.36 -6.49 9.78
C SER A 24 1.25 -6.73 8.74
N PHE A 25 0.21 -5.90 8.71
CA PHE A 25 -0.88 -6.02 7.75
C PHE A 25 -0.42 -5.80 6.30
N ILE A 26 0.41 -4.79 6.05
CA ILE A 26 0.96 -4.52 4.71
C ILE A 26 2.06 -5.53 4.37
N GLY A 27 2.90 -5.87 5.35
CA GLY A 27 4.11 -6.64 5.15
C GLY A 27 5.29 -5.79 4.66
N VAL A 28 6.48 -6.38 4.72
CA VAL A 28 7.75 -5.68 4.57
C VAL A 28 8.68 -6.47 3.67
N ASP A 29 9.28 -5.83 2.66
CA ASP A 29 10.30 -6.46 1.83
C ASP A 29 11.64 -6.53 2.57
N LEU A 30 12.15 -7.75 2.77
CA LEU A 30 13.36 -8.03 3.54
C LEU A 30 14.62 -7.41 2.91
N ASN A 31 14.66 -7.27 1.58
CA ASN A 31 15.83 -6.79 0.86
C ASN A 31 15.93 -5.26 0.85
N THR A 32 14.81 -4.55 0.95
CA THR A 32 14.75 -3.08 0.89
C THR A 32 14.44 -2.43 2.24
N ALA A 33 13.89 -3.17 3.20
CA ALA A 33 13.49 -2.62 4.48
C ALA A 33 14.64 -2.00 5.27
N SER A 34 14.32 -0.90 5.95
CA SER A 34 15.18 -0.24 6.91
C SER A 34 15.12 -0.94 8.27
N HIS A 35 16.11 -0.67 9.12
CA HIS A 35 16.15 -1.13 10.50
C HIS A 35 14.85 -0.81 11.26
N SER A 36 14.39 0.44 11.12
CA SER A 36 13.21 0.93 11.82
C SER A 36 11.94 0.21 11.38
N LEU A 37 11.83 -0.20 10.12
CA LEU A 37 10.68 -0.95 9.61
C LEU A 37 10.71 -2.40 10.10
N LEU A 38 11.89 -3.05 10.06
CA LEU A 38 12.06 -4.42 10.51
C LEU A 38 11.75 -4.60 12.01
N ARG A 39 12.12 -3.64 12.86
CA ARG A 39 11.79 -3.69 14.30
C ARG A 39 10.28 -3.80 14.58
N ARG A 40 9.43 -3.32 13.67
CA ARG A 40 7.96 -3.25 13.83
C ARG A 40 7.23 -4.48 13.28
N VAL A 41 7.97 -5.46 12.76
CA VAL A 41 7.39 -6.72 12.29
C VAL A 41 7.21 -7.66 13.48
N ALA A 42 6.07 -8.34 13.55
CA ALA A 42 5.79 -9.32 14.59
C ALA A 42 6.94 -10.33 14.78
N GLY A 43 7.41 -10.48 16.02
CA GLY A 43 8.50 -11.38 16.36
C GLY A 43 9.92 -10.83 16.08
N LEU A 44 10.07 -9.68 15.44
CA LEU A 44 11.37 -9.01 15.31
C LEU A 44 11.58 -8.00 16.45
N THR A 45 12.82 -7.90 16.90
CA THR A 45 13.26 -6.93 17.91
C THR A 45 14.39 -6.10 17.34
N GLU A 46 14.79 -5.04 18.06
CA GLU A 46 15.91 -4.19 17.64
C GLU A 46 17.18 -4.98 17.33
N LYS A 47 17.54 -5.97 18.17
CA LYS A 47 18.71 -6.84 17.96
C LYS A 47 18.56 -7.75 16.74
N ARG A 48 17.36 -8.28 16.49
CA ARG A 48 17.07 -9.15 15.34
C ARG A 48 17.09 -8.35 14.04
N ALA A 49 16.55 -7.15 14.03
CA ALA A 49 16.61 -6.24 12.89
C ALA A 49 18.06 -5.91 12.51
N THR A 50 18.92 -5.61 13.49
CA THR A 50 20.36 -5.41 13.24
C THR A 50 21.03 -6.67 12.69
N SER A 51 20.66 -7.85 13.19
CA SER A 51 21.20 -9.13 12.71
C SER A 51 20.81 -9.43 11.25
N ILE A 52 19.58 -9.09 10.86
CA ILE A 52 19.10 -9.23 9.47
C ILE A 52 19.90 -8.31 8.54
N LEU A 53 20.12 -7.05 8.93
CA LEU A 53 20.89 -6.10 8.12
C LEU A 53 22.34 -6.56 7.97
N LYS A 54 22.97 -6.99 9.07
CA LYS A 54 24.33 -7.55 9.04
C LYS A 54 24.42 -8.77 8.10
N PHE A 55 23.43 -9.67 8.17
CA PHE A 55 23.38 -10.81 7.26
C PHE A 55 23.27 -10.38 5.79
N ARG A 56 22.46 -9.35 5.50
CA ARG A 56 22.29 -8.77 4.16
C ARG A 56 23.57 -8.14 3.63
N GLU A 57 24.35 -7.49 4.49
CA GLU A 57 25.65 -6.91 4.14
C GLU A 57 26.70 -7.99 3.85
N GLU A 58 26.74 -9.05 4.64
CA GLU A 58 27.74 -10.13 4.51
C GLU A 58 27.43 -11.14 3.40
N ASN A 59 26.15 -11.50 3.21
CA ASN A 59 25.72 -12.56 2.29
C ASN A 59 25.04 -12.03 1.02
N GLY A 60 24.82 -10.71 0.95
CA GLY A 60 24.03 -10.08 -0.10
C GLY A 60 22.51 -10.23 0.12
N PRO A 61 21.70 -9.91 -0.91
CA PRO A 61 20.24 -9.94 -0.80
C PRO A 61 19.71 -11.36 -0.57
N PHE A 62 18.64 -11.44 0.22
CA PHE A 62 17.88 -12.67 0.43
C PHE A 62 17.25 -13.13 -0.87
N CYS A 63 17.39 -14.43 -1.15
CA CYS A 63 16.79 -15.13 -2.26
C CYS A 63 15.48 -15.82 -1.87
N ASN A 64 15.33 -16.21 -0.60
CA ASN A 64 14.10 -16.80 -0.07
C ASN A 64 13.92 -16.53 1.42
N ARG A 65 12.73 -16.83 1.95
CA ARG A 65 12.44 -16.68 3.38
C ARG A 65 13.25 -17.64 4.25
N GLU A 66 13.54 -18.86 3.78
CA GLU A 66 14.25 -19.88 4.57
C GLU A 66 15.63 -19.43 5.03
N GLN A 67 16.29 -18.54 4.30
CA GLN A 67 17.57 -17.93 4.69
C GLN A 67 17.47 -17.16 6.03
N LEU A 68 16.29 -16.73 6.47
CA LEU A 68 16.09 -16.13 7.79
C LEU A 68 16.50 -17.08 8.92
N ASN A 69 16.38 -18.40 8.74
CA ASN A 69 16.81 -19.38 9.75
C ASN A 69 18.35 -19.41 9.94
N LYS A 70 19.11 -18.81 9.02
CA LYS A 70 20.57 -18.68 9.13
C LYS A 70 20.98 -17.40 9.88
N VAL A 71 20.05 -16.48 10.11
CA VAL A 71 20.32 -15.21 10.79
C VAL A 71 20.42 -15.46 12.29
N THR A 72 21.44 -14.88 12.91
CA THR A 72 21.65 -14.98 14.36
C THR A 72 20.45 -14.44 15.14
N GLY A 73 19.89 -15.26 16.04
CA GLY A 73 18.75 -14.87 16.88
C GLY A 73 17.36 -15.10 16.26
N ILE A 74 17.28 -15.62 15.03
CA ILE A 74 16.05 -16.09 14.40
C ILE A 74 16.00 -17.61 14.46
N GLY A 75 15.33 -18.13 15.49
CA GLY A 75 15.03 -19.56 15.60
C GLY A 75 13.69 -19.93 14.94
N PRO A 76 13.31 -21.21 14.93
CA PRO A 76 12.10 -21.70 14.25
C PRO A 76 10.81 -21.03 14.74
N LYS A 77 10.72 -20.75 16.04
CA LYS A 77 9.56 -20.04 16.63
C LYS A 77 9.47 -18.59 16.13
N VAL A 78 10.61 -17.91 16.04
CA VAL A 78 10.69 -16.52 15.57
C VAL A 78 10.37 -16.46 14.09
N PHE A 79 10.96 -17.37 13.32
CA PHE A 79 10.68 -17.53 11.90
C PHE A 79 9.19 -17.72 11.63
N LYS A 80 8.52 -18.62 12.36
CA LYS A 80 7.08 -18.82 12.25
C LYS A 80 6.25 -17.56 12.59
N GLN A 81 6.75 -16.69 13.46
CA GLN A 81 6.04 -15.45 13.81
C GLN A 81 6.21 -14.37 12.73
N CYS A 82 7.38 -14.25 12.11
CA CYS A 82 7.67 -13.15 11.19
C CYS A 82 7.50 -13.50 9.71
N ALA A 83 7.64 -14.77 9.31
CA ALA A 83 7.78 -15.16 7.90
C ALA A 83 6.58 -14.79 7.03
N GLY A 84 5.36 -14.78 7.58
CA GLY A 84 4.15 -14.36 6.83
C GLY A 84 4.11 -12.87 6.49
N PHE A 85 4.82 -12.05 7.27
CA PHE A 85 4.84 -10.58 7.12
C PHE A 85 6.05 -10.10 6.31
N LEU A 86 7.04 -10.95 6.08
CA LEU A 86 8.26 -10.61 5.36
C LEU A 86 8.14 -11.08 3.92
N ARG A 87 8.32 -10.20 2.94
CA ARG A 87 8.32 -10.55 1.51
C ARG A 87 9.76 -10.64 1.02
N VAL A 88 10.02 -11.56 0.10
CA VAL A 88 11.32 -11.70 -0.57
C VAL A 88 11.07 -11.81 -2.07
N GLY A 89 11.62 -10.88 -2.82
CA GLY A 89 11.46 -10.80 -4.27
C GLY A 89 12.61 -10.05 -4.95
N PRO A 90 12.57 -9.92 -6.28
CA PRO A 90 13.56 -9.17 -7.02
C PRO A 90 13.47 -7.68 -6.67
N THR A 91 14.61 -7.10 -6.33
CA THR A 91 14.73 -5.66 -6.01
C THR A 91 14.68 -4.77 -7.24
N ASP A 92 15.05 -5.30 -8.42
CA ASP A 92 15.02 -4.58 -9.68
C ASP A 92 14.17 -5.31 -10.72
N ALA A 93 13.30 -4.58 -11.41
CA ALA A 93 12.44 -5.12 -12.47
C ALA A 93 13.25 -5.79 -13.60
N LYS A 94 14.46 -5.31 -13.88
CA LYS A 94 15.35 -5.87 -14.92
C LYS A 94 15.99 -7.21 -14.53
N THR A 95 16.08 -7.52 -13.24
CA THR A 95 16.69 -8.76 -12.74
C THR A 95 15.65 -9.77 -12.28
N ALA A 96 14.35 -9.43 -12.37
CA ALA A 96 13.23 -10.27 -11.95
C ALA A 96 13.23 -11.66 -12.59
N ASP A 97 13.41 -11.75 -13.90
CA ASP A 97 13.43 -13.04 -14.61
C ASP A 97 14.63 -13.92 -14.22
N ASN A 98 15.74 -13.31 -13.81
CA ASN A 98 16.93 -14.04 -13.38
C ASN A 98 16.89 -14.42 -11.90
N PHE A 99 16.10 -13.71 -11.09
CA PHE A 99 15.93 -13.99 -9.67
C PHE A 99 15.29 -15.38 -9.48
N TYR A 100 14.20 -15.67 -10.20
CA TYR A 100 13.47 -16.93 -10.05
C TYR A 100 14.11 -18.14 -10.75
N LYS A 101 15.19 -17.94 -11.52
CA LYS A 101 16.00 -19.02 -12.11
C LYS A 101 16.95 -19.66 -11.09
N LYS A 102 17.18 -19.02 -9.93
CA LYS A 102 18.05 -19.55 -8.89
C LYS A 102 17.39 -20.76 -8.20
N PRO A 103 18.18 -21.75 -7.76
CA PRO A 103 17.63 -22.86 -7.00
C PRO A 103 17.00 -22.34 -5.69
N LYS A 104 15.81 -22.87 -5.34
CA LYS A 104 15.04 -22.57 -4.11
C LYS A 104 14.41 -21.18 -4.01
N THR A 105 14.30 -20.44 -5.12
CA THR A 105 13.47 -19.22 -5.17
C THR A 105 12.04 -19.57 -5.55
N THR A 106 11.05 -18.94 -4.92
CA THR A 106 9.64 -19.14 -5.22
C THR A 106 8.91 -17.81 -5.30
N LYS A 107 7.96 -17.68 -6.23
CA LYS A 107 7.08 -16.51 -6.31
C LYS A 107 6.14 -16.40 -5.10
N LEU A 108 5.93 -17.49 -4.36
CA LEU A 108 5.16 -17.50 -3.11
C LEU A 108 5.80 -16.62 -2.01
N ASP A 109 7.12 -16.41 -2.05
CA ASP A 109 7.81 -15.57 -1.06
C ASP A 109 7.47 -14.08 -1.21
N CYS A 110 6.91 -13.67 -2.36
CA CYS A 110 6.42 -12.31 -2.59
C CYS A 110 4.97 -12.10 -2.10
N THR A 111 4.24 -13.20 -1.88
CA THR A 111 2.85 -13.17 -1.41
C THR A 111 2.78 -13.15 0.12
N TYR A 112 1.61 -12.88 0.69
CA TYR A 112 1.37 -13.00 2.14
C TYR A 112 1.03 -14.44 2.58
N VAL A 113 1.15 -15.44 1.70
CA VAL A 113 1.03 -16.85 2.08
C VAL A 113 2.16 -17.21 3.02
N HIS A 114 1.83 -17.73 4.21
CA HIS A 114 2.81 -18.18 5.18
C HIS A 114 3.53 -19.47 4.69
N PRO A 115 4.85 -19.64 4.93
CA PRO A 115 5.58 -20.84 4.50
C PRO A 115 5.00 -22.18 4.97
N GLU A 116 4.32 -22.20 6.12
CA GLU A 116 3.63 -23.40 6.62
C GLU A 116 2.50 -23.90 5.70
N SER A 117 2.00 -23.03 4.84
CA SER A 117 0.92 -23.30 3.89
C SER A 117 1.42 -23.53 2.46
N TYR A 118 2.73 -23.58 2.22
CA TYR A 118 3.29 -23.79 0.87
C TYR A 118 2.95 -25.15 0.29
N ASP A 119 2.87 -26.19 1.13
CA ASP A 119 2.44 -27.52 0.70
C ASP A 119 0.99 -27.50 0.22
N ILE A 120 0.11 -26.78 0.92
CA ILE A 120 -1.31 -26.65 0.58
C ILE A 120 -1.46 -25.85 -0.72
N ALA A 121 -0.78 -24.71 -0.82
CA ALA A 121 -0.77 -23.87 -2.03
C ALA A 121 -0.25 -24.67 -3.24
N SER A 122 0.80 -25.47 -3.06
CA SER A 122 1.35 -26.33 -4.13
C SER A 122 0.37 -27.42 -4.58
N LYS A 123 -0.37 -28.02 -3.64
CA LYS A 123 -1.42 -29.00 -3.98
C LYS A 123 -2.59 -28.34 -4.71
N LEU A 124 -3.02 -27.15 -4.28
CA LEU A 124 -4.06 -26.36 -4.93
C LEU A 124 -3.67 -26.04 -6.39
N MET A 125 -2.45 -25.53 -6.60
CA MET A 125 -1.93 -25.23 -7.94
C MET A 125 -1.90 -26.47 -8.84
N LYS A 126 -1.44 -27.62 -8.32
CA LYS A 126 -1.45 -28.90 -9.06
C LYS A 126 -2.85 -29.31 -9.48
N LYS A 127 -3.85 -29.15 -8.61
CA LYS A 127 -5.25 -29.49 -8.91
C LYS A 127 -5.83 -28.60 -10.02
N LEU A 128 -5.44 -27.33 -10.03
CA LEU A 128 -5.85 -26.35 -11.04
C LEU A 128 -4.97 -26.38 -12.30
N LYS A 129 -3.99 -27.29 -12.37
CA LYS A 129 -3.00 -27.41 -13.46
C LYS A 129 -2.21 -26.10 -13.71
N LEU A 130 -2.05 -25.29 -12.66
CA LEU A 130 -1.26 -24.06 -12.69
C LEU A 130 0.18 -24.35 -12.29
N GLN A 131 1.13 -23.64 -12.90
CA GLN A 131 2.53 -23.75 -12.52
C GLN A 131 2.92 -22.62 -11.55
N PRO A 132 3.78 -22.89 -10.54
CA PRO A 132 4.25 -21.86 -9.60
C PRO A 132 5.00 -20.70 -10.27
N ILE A 133 5.52 -20.91 -11.49
CA ILE A 133 6.19 -19.86 -12.26
C ILE A 133 5.21 -18.81 -12.80
N ASN A 134 3.93 -19.14 -12.97
CA ASN A 134 2.91 -18.22 -13.51
C ASN A 134 2.20 -17.40 -12.42
N ILE A 135 2.61 -17.51 -11.15
CA ILE A 135 2.01 -16.72 -10.05
C ILE A 135 2.12 -15.22 -10.38
N GLY A 136 0.99 -14.53 -10.29
CA GLY A 136 0.86 -13.10 -10.55
C GLY A 136 0.60 -12.70 -12.01
N GLU A 137 0.48 -13.66 -12.94
CA GLU A 137 0.01 -13.43 -14.31
C GLU A 137 -1.53 -13.35 -14.35
N ASP A 138 -2.08 -12.62 -15.32
CA ASP A 138 -3.53 -12.38 -15.41
C ASP A 138 -4.33 -13.69 -15.57
N ASP A 139 -3.90 -14.59 -16.46
CA ASP A 139 -4.54 -15.90 -16.68
C ASP A 139 -4.55 -16.77 -15.40
N PHE A 140 -3.46 -16.70 -14.63
CA PHE A 140 -3.35 -17.40 -13.34
C PHE A 140 -4.35 -16.84 -12.34
N ILE A 141 -4.39 -15.50 -12.22
CA ILE A 141 -5.26 -14.79 -11.29
C ILE A 141 -6.73 -15.07 -11.59
N ASP A 142 -7.14 -15.05 -12.85
CA ASP A 142 -8.53 -15.27 -13.25
C ASP A 142 -8.98 -16.71 -13.01
N THR A 143 -8.08 -17.68 -13.20
CA THR A 143 -8.33 -19.08 -12.86
C THR A 143 -8.53 -19.26 -11.36
N ILE A 144 -7.74 -18.57 -10.52
CA ILE A 144 -7.87 -18.61 -9.06
C ILE A 144 -9.17 -17.95 -8.60
N LYS A 145 -9.52 -16.77 -9.13
CA LYS A 145 -10.78 -16.08 -8.83
C LYS A 145 -12.00 -16.94 -9.15
N SER A 146 -11.97 -17.67 -10.26
CA SER A 146 -13.03 -18.60 -10.64
C SER A 146 -13.25 -19.73 -9.62
N CYS A 147 -12.24 -20.01 -8.78
CA CYS A 147 -12.30 -21.04 -7.74
C CYS A 147 -12.79 -20.52 -6.38
N GLU A 148 -13.01 -19.21 -6.20
CA GLU A 148 -13.51 -18.63 -4.94
C GLU A 148 -14.84 -19.26 -4.49
N ASN A 149 -15.71 -19.60 -5.45
CA ASN A 149 -17.00 -20.25 -5.14
C ASN A 149 -16.88 -21.71 -4.67
N LYS A 150 -15.70 -22.33 -4.78
CA LYS A 150 -15.44 -23.75 -4.44
C LYS A 150 -14.48 -23.92 -3.26
N ILE A 151 -14.23 -22.85 -2.51
CA ILE A 151 -13.30 -22.85 -1.37
C ILE A 151 -13.65 -23.94 -0.35
N GLN A 152 -14.94 -24.16 -0.07
CA GLN A 152 -15.38 -25.16 0.91
C GLN A 152 -14.94 -26.58 0.51
N ASP A 153 -15.22 -26.97 -0.73
CA ASP A 153 -14.87 -28.29 -1.27
C ASP A 153 -13.35 -28.48 -1.32
N LEU A 154 -12.62 -27.44 -1.74
CA LEU A 154 -11.16 -27.44 -1.78
C LEU A 154 -10.55 -27.58 -0.38
N SER A 155 -11.15 -26.95 0.64
CA SER A 155 -10.66 -27.03 2.02
C SER A 155 -10.80 -28.44 2.61
N ASN A 156 -11.94 -29.09 2.37
CA ASN A 156 -12.22 -30.46 2.81
C ASN A 156 -11.27 -31.47 2.13
N GLU A 157 -11.05 -31.34 0.83
CA GLU A 157 -10.16 -32.24 0.11
C GLU A 157 -8.69 -32.07 0.50
N LEU A 158 -8.25 -30.83 0.72
CA LEU A 158 -6.84 -30.52 1.04
C LEU A 158 -6.52 -30.62 2.53
N ASN A 159 -7.50 -30.99 3.36
CA ASN A 159 -7.40 -31.11 4.83
C ASN A 159 -6.86 -29.83 5.49
N CYS A 160 -7.39 -28.67 5.10
CA CYS A 160 -7.00 -27.39 5.68
C CYS A 160 -8.22 -26.65 6.25
N SER A 161 -7.96 -25.68 7.12
CA SER A 161 -9.05 -24.82 7.61
C SER A 161 -9.61 -23.97 6.48
N LEU A 162 -10.90 -23.63 6.58
CA LEU A 162 -11.58 -22.73 5.65
C LEU A 162 -10.85 -21.39 5.53
N GLU A 163 -10.43 -20.83 6.66
CA GLU A 163 -9.75 -19.53 6.71
C GLU A 163 -8.37 -19.57 6.06
N THR A 164 -7.61 -20.66 6.25
CA THR A 164 -6.34 -20.86 5.55
C THR A 164 -6.54 -20.94 4.04
N MET A 165 -7.57 -21.65 3.57
CA MET A 165 -7.86 -21.75 2.14
C MET A 165 -8.27 -20.41 1.55
N LYS A 166 -9.14 -19.65 2.22
CA LYS A 166 -9.51 -18.29 1.82
C LYS A 166 -8.28 -17.40 1.69
N LEU A 167 -7.40 -17.41 2.69
CA LEU A 167 -6.18 -16.59 2.70
C LEU A 167 -5.23 -16.95 1.55
N ILE A 168 -5.08 -18.25 1.24
CA ILE A 168 -4.27 -18.70 0.09
C ILE A 168 -4.89 -18.25 -1.23
N VAL A 169 -6.20 -18.43 -1.40
CA VAL A 169 -6.91 -18.04 -2.63
C VAL A 169 -6.85 -16.53 -2.83
N GLU A 170 -7.08 -15.75 -1.78
CA GLU A 170 -6.97 -14.30 -1.79
C GLU A 170 -5.54 -13.86 -2.15
N ALA A 171 -4.52 -14.49 -1.55
CA ALA A 171 -3.12 -14.15 -1.86
C ALA A 171 -2.73 -14.44 -3.31
N LEU A 172 -3.28 -15.51 -3.88
CA LEU A 172 -3.00 -15.94 -5.25
C LEU A 172 -3.87 -15.21 -6.29
N SER A 173 -4.97 -14.58 -5.88
CA SER A 173 -5.85 -13.79 -6.76
C SER A 173 -5.38 -12.34 -6.94
N LYS A 174 -4.26 -11.97 -6.33
CA LYS A 174 -3.63 -10.64 -6.41
C LYS A 174 -2.31 -10.70 -7.19
N PRO A 175 -1.89 -9.58 -7.82
CA PRO A 175 -0.60 -9.52 -8.49
C PRO A 175 0.57 -9.62 -7.50
N LEU A 176 1.74 -10.01 -7.98
CA LEU A 176 2.90 -10.37 -7.15
C LEU A 176 3.40 -9.24 -6.22
N ASN A 177 3.30 -7.99 -6.68
CA ASN A 177 3.71 -6.79 -5.92
C ASN A 177 2.50 -5.98 -5.45
N TYR A 178 1.39 -6.67 -5.17
CA TYR A 178 0.19 -6.02 -4.71
C TYR A 178 0.41 -5.34 -3.34
N ASP A 179 0.17 -4.04 -3.33
CA ASP A 179 0.14 -3.23 -2.12
C ASP A 179 -1.32 -2.96 -1.77
N LEU A 180 -1.75 -3.41 -0.59
CA LEU A 180 -3.11 -3.24 -0.06
C LEU A 180 -3.54 -1.77 0.00
N ARG A 181 -2.57 -0.84 0.07
CA ARG A 181 -2.84 0.61 0.06
C ARG A 181 -3.28 1.13 -1.30
N SER A 182 -3.10 0.36 -2.37
CA SER A 182 -3.49 0.76 -3.73
C SER A 182 -5.01 0.83 -3.89
N ASP A 183 -5.75 0.03 -3.13
CA ASP A 183 -7.21 0.03 -3.11
C ASP A 183 -7.79 1.25 -2.39
N ILE A 184 -7.01 1.86 -1.51
CA ILE A 184 -7.42 3.11 -0.86
C ILE A 184 -7.44 4.18 -1.95
N PRO A 185 -8.59 4.86 -2.19
CA PRO A 185 -8.67 5.90 -3.19
C PRO A 185 -7.55 6.89 -2.90
N GLN A 186 -6.55 6.93 -3.79
CA GLN A 186 -5.40 7.78 -3.61
C GLN A 186 -5.95 9.19 -3.39
N ARG A 187 -5.60 9.82 -2.26
CA ARG A 187 -5.82 11.26 -2.11
C ARG A 187 -5.18 11.86 -3.34
N GLN A 188 -5.98 12.50 -4.19
CA GLN A 188 -5.54 13.03 -5.47
C GLN A 188 -4.21 13.74 -5.25
N ILE A 189 -3.15 13.14 -5.79
CA ILE A 189 -1.92 13.88 -6.04
C ILE A 189 -2.39 14.91 -7.05
N PHE A 190 -2.36 16.20 -6.67
CA PHE A 190 -2.56 17.29 -7.61
C PHE A 190 -1.85 16.93 -8.93
N ARG A 191 -2.48 17.17 -10.09
CA ARG A 191 -1.89 16.78 -11.39
C ARG A 191 -0.40 17.13 -11.37
N LYS A 192 0.47 16.11 -11.46
CA LYS A 192 1.94 16.24 -11.29
C LYS A 192 2.58 17.33 -12.15
N GLU A 193 1.87 17.77 -13.18
CA GLU A 193 2.28 18.78 -14.15
C GLU A 193 2.12 20.22 -13.64
N ILE A 194 1.32 20.48 -12.61
CA ILE A 194 1.02 21.84 -12.13
C ILE A 194 1.45 21.95 -10.66
N ALA A 195 2.73 22.21 -10.45
CA ALA A 195 3.30 22.41 -9.12
C ALA A 195 3.43 23.90 -8.76
N ASN A 196 3.61 24.76 -9.76
CA ASN A 196 3.77 26.20 -9.57
C ASN A 196 2.68 27.02 -10.24
N ILE A 197 2.51 28.25 -9.77
CA ILE A 197 1.57 29.22 -10.37
C ILE A 197 1.87 29.50 -11.85
N ASN A 198 3.12 29.33 -12.29
CA ASN A 198 3.56 29.53 -13.67
C ASN A 198 3.09 28.43 -14.63
N ASP A 199 2.75 27.26 -14.10
CA ASP A 199 2.30 26.11 -14.89
C ASP A 199 0.79 26.17 -15.15
N LEU A 200 0.08 27.13 -14.54
CA LEU A 200 -1.35 27.33 -14.72
C LEU A 200 -1.63 28.09 -16.01
N THR A 201 -2.37 27.44 -16.91
CA THR A 201 -2.96 28.11 -18.06
C THR A 201 -4.44 28.40 -17.80
N THR A 202 -4.91 29.54 -18.32
CA THR A 202 -6.34 29.89 -18.29
C THR A 202 -7.16 28.81 -19.01
N ASP A 203 -8.39 28.60 -18.54
CA ASP A 203 -9.31 27.53 -18.94
C ASP A 203 -8.95 26.09 -18.53
N THR A 204 -7.86 25.87 -17.80
CA THR A 204 -7.54 24.54 -17.26
C THR A 204 -8.54 24.13 -16.19
N VAL A 205 -9.05 22.90 -16.28
CA VAL A 205 -9.86 22.27 -15.24
C VAL A 205 -8.96 21.45 -14.33
N ILE A 206 -9.02 21.74 -13.03
CA ILE A 206 -8.23 21.14 -11.97
C ILE A 206 -9.10 20.80 -10.77
N THR A 207 -8.68 19.82 -10.00
CA THR A 207 -9.37 19.42 -8.76
C THR A 207 -8.71 20.11 -7.58
N GLY A 208 -9.52 20.64 -6.67
CA GLY A 208 -9.04 21.30 -5.47
C GLY A 208 -9.89 20.97 -4.25
N ARG A 209 -9.37 21.34 -3.08
CA ARG A 209 -10.07 21.17 -1.80
C ARG A 209 -10.41 22.51 -1.19
N VAL A 210 -11.65 22.65 -0.74
CA VAL A 210 -12.10 23.86 -0.05
C VAL A 210 -11.37 23.97 1.29
N SER A 211 -10.59 25.04 1.46
CA SER A 211 -9.89 25.32 2.70
C SER A 211 -10.67 26.28 3.59
N ASN A 212 -11.39 27.23 3.01
CA ASN A 212 -12.14 28.23 3.78
C ASN A 212 -13.32 28.76 2.97
N VAL A 213 -14.43 29.04 3.64
CA VAL A 213 -15.66 29.56 3.04
C VAL A 213 -15.98 30.90 3.69
N THR A 214 -16.22 31.92 2.88
CA THR A 214 -16.56 33.28 3.30
C THR A 214 -17.82 33.77 2.60
N HIS A 215 -18.41 34.86 3.08
CA HIS A 215 -19.64 35.43 2.53
C HIS A 215 -19.53 35.84 1.05
N PHE A 216 -18.33 36.21 0.58
CA PHE A 216 -18.11 36.67 -0.80
C PHE A 216 -17.51 35.60 -1.72
N GLY A 217 -17.14 34.43 -1.17
CA GLY A 217 -16.51 33.39 -1.96
C GLY A 217 -15.88 32.27 -1.13
N CYS A 218 -15.26 31.34 -1.84
CA CYS A 218 -14.64 30.16 -1.29
C CYS A 218 -13.17 30.09 -1.72
N PHE A 219 -12.28 29.79 -0.77
CA PHE A 219 -10.87 29.57 -1.02
C PHE A 219 -10.60 28.08 -1.19
N VAL A 220 -10.05 27.73 -2.35
CA VAL A 220 -9.75 26.35 -2.74
C VAL A 220 -8.25 26.20 -2.89
N ASP A 221 -7.70 25.17 -2.24
CA ASP A 221 -6.34 24.73 -2.45
C ASP A 221 -6.27 23.83 -3.69
N ILE A 222 -5.49 24.28 -4.67
CA ILE A 222 -5.25 23.60 -5.94
C ILE A 222 -3.81 23.09 -6.06
N GLY A 223 -3.01 23.18 -4.98
CA GLY A 223 -1.67 22.57 -4.92
C GLY A 223 -0.52 23.40 -5.47
N VAL A 224 -0.73 24.68 -5.80
CA VAL A 224 0.29 25.58 -6.39
C VAL A 224 0.93 26.55 -5.37
N GLY A 225 0.80 26.26 -4.07
CA GLY A 225 1.32 27.10 -2.98
C GLY A 225 0.54 28.40 -2.71
N LYS A 226 -0.47 28.73 -3.54
CA LYS A 226 -1.41 29.84 -3.35
C LYS A 226 -2.85 29.34 -3.48
N MET A 227 -3.74 29.93 -2.68
CA MET A 227 -5.16 29.59 -2.73
C MET A 227 -5.86 30.32 -3.87
N GLY A 228 -6.70 29.60 -4.60
CA GLY A 228 -7.59 30.18 -5.58
C GLY A 228 -8.91 30.61 -4.95
N LEU A 229 -9.45 31.72 -5.43
CA LEU A 229 -10.73 32.25 -4.98
C LEU A 229 -11.82 31.93 -6.00
N ILE A 230 -12.89 31.28 -5.54
CA ILE A 230 -14.15 31.17 -6.24
C ILE A 230 -15.07 32.26 -5.71
N HIS A 231 -15.38 33.26 -6.51
CA HIS A 231 -16.37 34.27 -6.14
C HIS A 231 -17.78 33.65 -6.07
N VAL A 232 -18.67 34.18 -5.22
CA VAL A 232 -20.04 33.65 -5.06
C VAL A 232 -20.80 33.56 -6.38
N SER A 233 -20.60 34.50 -7.29
CA SER A 233 -21.22 34.50 -8.63
C SER A 233 -20.67 33.42 -9.58
N LYS A 234 -19.56 32.77 -9.21
CA LYS A 234 -18.87 31.72 -9.97
C LYS A 234 -18.98 30.35 -9.30
N MET A 235 -19.84 30.21 -8.28
CA MET A 235 -20.14 28.95 -7.63
C MET A 235 -21.19 28.12 -8.38
N ASN A 236 -21.85 28.66 -9.41
CA ASN A 236 -22.88 27.98 -10.20
C ASN A 236 -23.99 27.30 -9.36
N GLY A 237 -24.34 27.88 -8.21
CA GLY A 237 -25.36 27.33 -7.29
C GLY A 237 -24.88 26.18 -6.39
N LEU A 238 -23.58 25.84 -6.41
CA LEU A 238 -23.01 24.82 -5.53
C LEU A 238 -22.77 25.39 -4.12
N HIS A 239 -23.28 24.68 -3.10
CA HIS A 239 -22.99 24.96 -1.70
C HIS A 239 -21.72 24.22 -1.27
N LEU A 240 -20.60 24.93 -1.22
CA LEU A 240 -19.30 24.40 -0.83
C LEU A 240 -19.09 24.52 0.69
N GLN A 241 -18.66 23.44 1.33
CA GLN A 241 -18.24 23.40 2.74
C GLN A 241 -16.74 23.23 2.87
N VAL A 242 -16.20 23.60 4.04
CA VAL A 242 -14.78 23.39 4.35
C VAL A 242 -14.47 21.91 4.32
N GLY A 243 -13.49 21.54 3.49
CA GLY A 243 -13.06 20.16 3.31
C GLY A 243 -13.60 19.48 2.05
N ASP A 244 -14.58 20.07 1.37
CA ASP A 244 -15.17 19.50 0.15
C ASP A 244 -14.16 19.44 -1.01
N LYS A 245 -14.34 18.40 -1.83
CA LYS A 245 -13.63 18.24 -3.09
C LYS A 245 -14.45 18.86 -4.21
N VAL A 246 -13.82 19.78 -4.94
CA VAL A 246 -14.49 20.52 -6.01
C VAL A 246 -13.61 20.53 -7.25
N GLU A 247 -14.23 20.32 -8.39
CA GLU A 247 -13.61 20.54 -9.69
C GLU A 247 -13.78 21.99 -10.09
N VAL A 248 -12.67 22.66 -10.37
CA VAL A 248 -12.60 24.10 -10.62
C VAL A 248 -11.92 24.40 -11.93
N LYS A 249 -12.41 25.42 -12.63
CA LYS A 249 -11.82 25.94 -13.86
C LYS A 249 -11.06 27.23 -13.58
N VAL A 250 -9.83 27.33 -14.07
CA VAL A 250 -8.99 28.52 -13.92
C VAL A 250 -9.48 29.61 -14.87
N LEU A 251 -9.99 30.71 -14.33
CA LEU A 251 -10.44 31.85 -15.14
C LEU A 251 -9.30 32.82 -15.43
N ASN A 252 -8.51 33.14 -14.39
CA ASN A 252 -7.44 34.12 -14.51
C ASN A 252 -6.36 33.85 -13.46
N VAL A 253 -5.10 34.06 -13.84
CA VAL A 253 -3.91 33.92 -13.00
C VAL A 253 -3.13 35.23 -13.06
N ASP A 254 -3.06 35.93 -11.93
CA ASP A 254 -2.25 37.13 -11.76
C ASP A 254 -0.97 36.74 -11.02
N ILE A 255 0.11 36.51 -11.79
CA ILE A 255 1.42 36.09 -11.28
C ILE A 255 2.04 37.20 -10.42
N ALA A 256 1.86 38.48 -10.81
CA ALA A 256 2.43 39.62 -10.10
C ALA A 256 1.85 39.78 -8.69
N ARG A 257 0.57 39.47 -8.51
CA ARG A 257 -0.13 39.54 -7.21
C ARG A 257 -0.33 38.19 -6.52
N GLY A 258 0.06 37.09 -7.18
CA GLY A 258 -0.14 35.73 -6.69
C GLY A 258 -1.62 35.36 -6.47
N ARG A 259 -2.52 35.88 -7.31
CA ARG A 259 -3.97 35.68 -7.19
C ARG A 259 -4.49 34.77 -8.30
N ILE A 260 -5.37 33.85 -7.94
CA ILE A 260 -5.93 32.87 -8.86
C ILE A 260 -7.45 32.95 -8.74
N SER A 261 -8.11 33.24 -9.85
CA SER A 261 -9.57 33.29 -9.94
C SER A 261 -10.09 31.99 -10.53
N LEU A 262 -11.01 31.36 -9.81
CA LEU A 262 -11.53 30.03 -10.12
C LEU A 262 -13.06 30.10 -10.31
N GLN A 263 -13.58 29.15 -11.08
CA GLN A 263 -15.01 28.88 -11.23
C GLN A 263 -15.30 27.44 -10.82
N ALA A 264 -16.36 27.22 -10.04
CA ALA A 264 -16.80 25.88 -9.69
C ALA A 264 -17.48 25.21 -10.89
N VAL A 265 -17.04 24.00 -11.23
CA VAL A 265 -17.62 23.18 -12.31
C VAL A 265 -18.54 22.13 -11.71
N SER A 266 -18.03 21.33 -10.79
CA SER A 266 -18.79 20.26 -10.13
C SER A 266 -18.30 20.02 -8.70
N LEU A 267 -19.22 19.65 -7.82
CA LEU A 267 -18.88 19.10 -6.50
C LEU A 267 -18.57 17.62 -6.69
N MET A 268 -17.36 17.20 -6.32
CA MET A 268 -17.05 15.77 -6.28
C MET A 268 -17.61 15.22 -4.98
N MET A 269 -18.46 14.19 -5.07
CA MET A 269 -18.96 13.52 -3.87
C MET A 269 -17.78 13.07 -3.02
N ASN A 270 -17.75 13.51 -1.76
CA ASN A 270 -16.86 12.93 -0.78
C ASN A 270 -17.29 11.46 -0.67
N GLY A 271 -16.51 10.55 -1.25
CA GLY A 271 -16.72 9.11 -1.08
C GLY A 271 -16.72 8.79 0.41
N ILE A 272 -17.92 8.67 0.95
CA ILE A 272 -18.24 8.03 2.21
C ILE A 272 -19.13 6.88 1.78
N ASP A 273 -18.50 5.73 1.54
CA ASP A 273 -19.04 4.42 1.92
C ASP A 273 -17.99 3.80 2.85
#